data_AF-A0A662UKT3-F1
#
_entry.id   AF-A0A662UKT3-F1
#
_cell.length_a   1.000
_cell.length_b   1.000
_cell.length_c   1.000
_cell.angle_alpha   90.00
_cell.angle_beta   90.00
_cell.angle_gamma   90.00
#
_symmetry.space_group_name_H-M   'P 1'
#
loop_
_entity.id
_entity.type
_entity.pdbx_description
1 polymer ?
#
loop_
_entity_poly.entity_id
_entity_poly.type
_entity_poly.pdbx_seq_one_letter_code
_entity_poly.pdbx_strand_id
1 'polypeptide(L)'
;MSTRWKYLKYKLPAEQISITPGVSKLIEKAEEEGISTVWHRYLEQQPQCGFGLLGICCRNCNMGPCRIDPFGYGPTRGNCGATADTIVARNILRMIAA
;
A
#
# COMPACT_ATOMS: atom_id res chain seq x y z
N MET A 1 20.68 -13.25 24.74
CA MET A 1 19.81 -12.11 24.37
C MET A 1 20.10 -11.75 22.92
N SER A 2 19.26 -12.20 21.99
CA SER A 2 19.47 -12.06 20.55
C SER A 2 19.40 -10.59 20.15
N THR A 3 20.53 -10.01 19.76
CA THR A 3 20.63 -8.72 19.07
C THR A 3 20.03 -8.86 17.68
N ARG A 4 18.70 -8.77 17.59
CA ARG A 4 17.96 -8.72 16.33
C ARG A 4 18.13 -7.34 15.70
N TRP A 5 19.32 -7.07 15.16
CA TRP A 5 19.54 -5.96 14.24
C TRP A 5 18.60 -6.18 13.05
N LYS A 6 17.52 -5.40 12.96
CA LYS A 6 16.68 -5.40 11.76
C LYS A 6 17.51 -4.75 10.66
N TYR A 7 17.87 -5.53 9.65
CA TYR A 7 18.49 -5.01 8.43
C TYR A 7 17.49 -4.05 7.75
N LEU A 8 17.81 -2.76 7.76
CA LEU A 8 17.06 -1.77 6.98
C LEU A 8 17.48 -1.93 5.51
N LYS A 9 16.57 -2.51 4.71
CA LYS A 9 16.83 -2.82 3.30
C LYS A 9 16.99 -1.57 2.42
N TYR A 10 16.34 -0.48 2.80
CA TYR A 10 16.30 0.77 2.04
C TYR A 10 16.77 1.93 2.91
N LYS A 11 17.67 2.76 2.37
CA LYS A 11 18.04 4.04 2.96
C LYS A 11 17.12 5.14 2.47
N LEU A 12 16.69 6.01 3.37
CA LEU A 12 15.75 7.09 3.11
C LEU A 12 16.47 8.40 2.76
N PRO A 13 15.93 9.20 1.81
CA PRO A 13 16.39 10.57 1.60
C PRO A 13 15.83 11.50 2.68
N ALA A 14 16.41 11.46 3.89
CA ALA A 14 15.87 12.07 5.11
C ALA A 14 15.50 13.57 4.97
N GLU A 15 16.29 14.36 4.23
CA GLU A 15 16.04 15.79 4.02
C GLU A 15 14.80 16.09 3.14
N GLN A 16 14.38 15.15 2.30
CA GLN A 16 13.31 15.36 1.31
C GLN A 16 11.97 14.76 1.74
N ILE A 17 11.96 14.02 2.86
CA ILE A 17 10.79 13.24 3.29
C ILE A 17 9.73 14.09 3.98
N SER A 18 10.13 15.15 4.68
CA SER A 18 9.23 15.96 5.49
C SER A 18 9.58 17.43 5.41
N ILE A 19 8.55 18.26 5.27
CA ILE A 19 8.65 19.72 5.35
C ILE A 19 8.73 20.22 6.80
N THR A 20 8.50 19.34 7.79
CA THR A 20 8.51 19.72 9.20
C THR A 20 9.94 19.69 9.75
N PRO A 21 10.44 20.78 10.36
CA PRO A 21 11.78 20.83 10.93
C PRO A 21 12.04 19.72 11.95
N GLY A 22 13.22 19.13 11.90
CA GLY A 22 13.67 18.11 12.86
C GLY A 22 13.29 16.66 12.52
N VAL A 23 12.36 16.43 11.58
CA VAL A 23 11.98 15.07 11.17
C VAL A 23 13.13 14.34 10.49
N SER A 24 13.92 15.02 9.64
CA SER A 24 15.09 14.44 8.97
C SER A 24 16.10 13.84 9.96
N LYS A 25 16.44 14.61 11.01
CA LYS A 25 17.36 14.17 12.08
C LYS A 25 16.86 12.93 12.82
N LEU A 26 15.54 12.84 13.04
CA LEU A 26 14.94 11.67 13.69
C LEU A 26 14.90 10.44 12.76
N ILE A 27 14.77 10.65 11.45
CA ILE A 27 14.88 9.57 10.46
C ILE A 27 16.31 9.02 10.45
N GLU A 28 17.32 9.88 10.36
CA GLU A 28 18.74 9.50 10.40
C GLU A 28 19.08 8.74 11.68
N LYS A 29 18.66 9.26 12.83
CA LYS A 29 18.82 8.57 14.12
C LYS A 29 18.16 7.18 14.13
N ALA A 30 16.96 7.06 13.56
CA ALA A 30 16.28 5.77 13.47
C ALA A 30 17.06 4.79 12.58
N GLU A 31 17.67 5.26 11.49
CA GLU A 31 18.53 4.43 10.63
C GLU A 31 19.79 3.95 11.36
N GLU A 32 20.45 4.83 12.11
CA GLU A 32 21.64 4.50 12.93
C GLU A 32 21.32 3.43 13.98
N GLU A 33 20.13 3.49 14.59
CA GLU A 33 19.66 2.52 15.59
C GLU A 33 19.03 1.26 14.97
N GLY A 34 18.94 1.16 13.64
CA GLY A 34 18.30 0.02 12.96
C GLY A 34 16.79 -0.07 13.18
N ILE A 35 16.13 1.07 13.43
CA ILE A 35 14.70 1.18 13.72
C ILE A 35 13.92 1.54 12.45
N SER A 36 13.07 0.61 11.99
CA SER A 36 12.22 0.83 10.83
C SER A 36 11.07 1.81 11.11
N THR A 37 11.05 2.94 10.42
CA THR A 37 9.94 3.93 10.43
C THR A 37 8.86 3.59 9.38
N VAL A 38 7.80 4.41 9.30
CA VAL A 38 6.73 4.24 8.30
C VAL A 38 7.23 4.37 6.87
N TRP A 39 8.20 5.25 6.61
CA TRP A 39 8.77 5.46 5.28
C TRP A 39 9.56 4.24 4.78
N HIS A 40 10.30 3.58 5.68
CA HIS A 40 10.97 2.32 5.37
C HIS A 40 9.96 1.24 4.95
N ARG A 41 8.89 1.07 5.74
CA ARG A 41 7.83 0.10 5.43
C ARG A 41 7.07 0.44 4.14
N TYR A 42 6.90 1.72 3.84
CA TYR A 42 6.31 2.15 2.58
C TYR A 42 7.18 1.70 1.39
N LEU A 43 8.51 1.90 1.46
CA LEU A 43 9.43 1.42 0.42
C LEU A 43 9.44 -0.11 0.30
N GLU A 44 9.35 -0.84 1.41
CA GLU A 44 9.21 -2.30 1.41
C GLU A 44 7.93 -2.80 0.74
N GLN A 45 6.88 -1.98 0.69
CA GLN A 45 5.62 -2.29 0.02
C GLN A 45 5.61 -1.90 -1.47
N GLN A 46 6.67 -1.25 -1.98
CA GLN A 46 6.75 -0.89 -3.39
C GLN A 46 7.28 -2.04 -4.27
N PRO A 47 6.73 -2.23 -5.49
CA PRO A 47 5.56 -1.52 -6.04
C PRO A 47 4.26 -2.01 -5.41
N GLN A 48 3.41 -1.08 -4.95
CA GLN A 48 2.08 -1.42 -4.42
C GLN A 48 1.18 -1.98 -5.53
N CYS A 49 0.17 -2.77 -5.13
CA CYS A 49 -0.73 -3.44 -6.09
C CYS A 49 -1.59 -2.43 -6.87
N GLY A 50 -1.41 -2.37 -8.20
CA GLY A 50 -2.16 -1.47 -9.09
C GLY A 50 -3.68 -1.65 -9.03
N PHE A 51 -4.19 -2.89 -8.95
CA PHE A 51 -5.63 -3.13 -8.81
C PHE A 51 -6.22 -2.57 -7.51
N GLY A 52 -5.42 -2.59 -6.43
CA GLY A 52 -5.81 -2.03 -5.15
C GLY A 52 -5.81 -0.50 -5.18
N LEU A 53 -4.75 0.10 -5.74
CA LEU A 53 -4.63 1.55 -5.89
C LEU A 53 -5.72 2.16 -6.76
N LEU A 54 -6.13 1.47 -7.83
CA LEU A 54 -7.22 1.89 -8.70
C LEU A 54 -8.62 1.54 -8.14
N GLY A 55 -8.71 0.83 -7.02
CA GLY A 55 -9.98 0.45 -6.39
C GLY A 55 -10.77 -0.64 -7.12
N ILE A 56 -10.17 -1.31 -8.10
CA ILE A 56 -10.80 -2.31 -9.00
C ILE A 56 -10.58 -3.77 -8.57
N CYS A 57 -10.26 -3.98 -7.29
CA CYS A 57 -10.15 -5.29 -6.65
C CYS A 57 -11.29 -5.48 -5.64
N CYS A 58 -12.05 -6.58 -5.74
CA CYS A 58 -13.18 -6.88 -4.86
C CYS A 58 -12.93 -8.14 -4.02
N ARG A 59 -13.26 -8.06 -2.72
CA ARG A 59 -13.10 -9.16 -1.74
C ARG A 59 -14.35 -9.40 -0.90
N ASN A 60 -15.53 -9.14 -1.47
CA ASN A 60 -16.78 -9.11 -0.71
C ASN A 60 -17.46 -10.48 -0.56
N CYS A 61 -16.96 -11.52 -1.23
CA CYS A 61 -17.51 -12.88 -1.15
C CYS A 61 -16.41 -13.91 -1.37
N ASN A 62 -16.71 -15.19 -1.10
CA ASN A 62 -15.76 -16.30 -1.18
C ASN A 62 -15.40 -16.75 -2.62
N MET A 63 -16.03 -16.18 -3.65
CA MET A 63 -15.65 -16.41 -5.05
C MET A 63 -14.51 -15.48 -5.51
N GLY A 64 -14.16 -14.46 -4.71
CA GLY A 64 -13.05 -13.57 -4.98
C GLY A 64 -11.69 -14.14 -4.54
N PRO A 65 -10.61 -13.32 -4.61
CA PRO A 65 -10.58 -11.91 -5.00
C PRO A 65 -10.78 -11.73 -6.51
N CYS A 66 -11.73 -10.88 -6.90
CA CYS A 66 -11.91 -10.49 -8.31
C CYS A 66 -11.06 -9.25 -8.62
N ARG A 67 -10.40 -9.24 -9.78
CA ARG A 67 -9.61 -8.10 -10.29
C ARG A 67 -10.15 -7.74 -11.67
N ILE A 68 -10.46 -6.46 -11.87
CA ILE A 68 -10.87 -5.96 -13.18
C ILE A 68 -9.66 -5.35 -13.88
N ASP A 69 -9.41 -5.73 -15.12
CA ASP A 69 -8.37 -5.11 -15.94
C ASP A 69 -8.88 -3.76 -16.48
N PRO A 70 -8.18 -2.64 -16.21
CA PRO A 70 -8.65 -1.32 -16.63
C PRO A 70 -8.39 -1.02 -18.10
N PHE A 71 -7.61 -1.84 -18.80
CA PHE A 71 -7.19 -1.64 -20.19
C PHE A 71 -7.90 -2.57 -21.17
N GLY A 72 -8.70 -3.52 -20.67
CA GLY A 72 -9.45 -4.48 -21.49
C GLY A 72 -8.65 -5.68 -21.97
N TYR A 73 -7.43 -5.90 -21.47
CA TYR A 73 -6.62 -7.09 -21.81
C TYR A 73 -7.00 -8.32 -20.98
N GLY A 74 -7.71 -8.10 -19.87
CA GLY A 74 -8.07 -9.13 -18.90
C GLY A 74 -9.56 -9.14 -18.56
N PRO A 75 -9.93 -9.72 -17.41
CA PRO A 75 -11.31 -9.80 -16.97
C PRO A 75 -11.95 -8.41 -16.82
N THR A 76 -13.12 -8.22 -17.41
CA THR A 76 -13.88 -6.95 -17.35
C THR A 76 -15.00 -6.96 -16.30
N ARG A 77 -15.28 -8.13 -15.70
CA ARG A 77 -16.30 -8.33 -14.64
C ARG A 77 -15.78 -9.30 -13.58
N GLY A 78 -16.28 -9.16 -12.35
CA GLY A 78 -16.08 -10.15 -11.30
C GLY A 78 -16.94 -11.39 -11.54
N ASN A 79 -16.70 -12.46 -10.76
CA ASN A 79 -17.42 -13.73 -10.89
C ASN A 79 -18.95 -13.58 -10.77
N CYS A 80 -19.43 -12.59 -10.02
CA CYS A 80 -20.85 -12.27 -9.90
C CYS A 80 -21.40 -11.29 -10.96
N GLY A 81 -20.60 -10.92 -11.96
CA GLY A 81 -20.98 -9.96 -13.01
C GLY A 81 -20.73 -8.48 -12.67
N ALA A 82 -20.24 -8.16 -11.46
CA ALA A 82 -19.95 -6.79 -11.05
C ALA A 82 -18.87 -6.15 -11.94
N THR A 83 -19.15 -4.95 -12.44
CA THR A 83 -18.22 -4.12 -13.24
C THR A 83 -17.21 -3.38 -12.37
N ALA A 84 -16.21 -2.75 -12.99
CA ALA A 84 -15.28 -1.84 -12.30
C ALA A 84 -16.02 -0.78 -11.48
N ASP A 85 -17.01 -0.10 -12.08
CA ASP A 85 -17.79 0.96 -11.42
C ASP A 85 -18.47 0.47 -10.14
N THR A 86 -19.14 -0.68 -10.23
CA THR A 86 -19.81 -1.30 -9.07
C THR A 86 -18.81 -1.69 -7.98
N ILE A 87 -17.60 -2.12 -8.35
CA ILE A 87 -16.55 -2.50 -7.39
C ILE A 87 -15.99 -1.25 -6.70
N VAL A 88 -15.61 -0.23 -7.47
CA VAL A 88 -15.07 1.03 -6.96
C VAL A 88 -16.07 1.72 -6.03
N ALA A 89 -17.34 1.86 -6.46
CA ALA A 89 -18.39 2.50 -5.66
C ALA A 89 -18.61 1.78 -4.32
N ARG A 90 -18.62 0.44 -4.31
CA ARG A 90 -18.76 -0.34 -3.06
C ARG A 90 -17.53 -0.27 -2.17
N ASN A 91 -16.33 -0.22 -2.75
CA ASN A 91 -15.09 -0.07 -2.00
C ASN A 91 -15.06 1.29 -1.29
N ILE A 92 -15.41 2.38 -1.99
CA ILE A 92 -15.55 3.71 -1.40
C ILE A 92 -16.64 3.72 -0.33
N LEU A 93 -17.81 3.12 -0.60
CA LEU A 93 -18.92 3.06 0.38
C LEU A 93 -18.49 2.38 1.69
N ARG A 94 -17.67 1.33 1.63
CA ARG A 94 -17.12 0.69 2.83
C ARG A 94 -16.10 1.57 3.56
N MET A 95 -15.34 2.41 2.85
CA MET A 95 -14.44 3.39 3.48
C MET A 95 -15.20 4.53 4.13
N ILE A 96 -16.38 4.91 3.60
CA ILE A 96 -17.28 5.90 4.23
C ILE A 96 -17.92 5.33 5.49
N ALA A 97 -18.26 4.04 5.49
CA ALA A 97 -18.95 3.40 6.60
C ALA A 97 -18.05 3.03 7.80
N ALA A 98 -16.73 2.99 7.61
CA ALA A 98 -15.74 2.66 8.65
C ALA A 98 -15.34 3.89 9.46
#